data_AF-A0A7X4I395-F1
#
_entry.id   AF-A0A7X4I395-F1
#
_cell.length_a   1.000
_cell.length_b   1.000
_cell.length_c   1.000
_cell.angle_alpha   90.00
_cell.angle_beta   90.00
_cell.angle_gamma   90.00
#
_symmetry.space_group_name_H-M   'P 1'
#
loop_
_entity.id
_entity.type
_entity.pdbx_description
1 polymer ?
#
loop_
_entity_poly.entity_id
_entity_poly.type
_entity_poly.pdbx_seq_one_letter_code
_entity_poly.pdbx_strand_id
1 'polypeptide(L)'
;MTPPATFTNRLGEVLAPILLWIRDIGFFEWYIYVPVMTALAVGLFLILARTTERNGTFTDRPRRAIWLAAYFGLCFLATNGLAVGLKTLIVEELDYPTRVWFEAYLGPLHLYIVAVALSYLALIARNRTAALDWGLGLFVQLGLLAGYSVGVYRLLNEPMSLAAPTMGLSGIIMCAAFALYNFDLYRRFVAPASRLAQHG
;
A
#
# COMPACT_ATOMS: atom_id res chain seq x y z
N MET A 1 0.59 -38.97 -1.32
CA MET A 1 -0.75 -38.36 -1.20
C MET A 1 -0.57 -37.03 -0.50
N THR A 2 -0.89 -35.94 -1.17
CA THR A 2 -0.91 -34.61 -0.54
C THR A 2 -2.02 -34.63 0.51
N PRO A 3 -1.76 -34.22 1.77
CA PRO A 3 -2.81 -34.14 2.78
C PRO A 3 -3.95 -33.23 2.29
N PRO A 4 -5.22 -33.52 2.66
CA PRO A 4 -6.33 -32.65 2.28
C PRO A 4 -6.11 -31.25 2.86
N ALA A 5 -6.11 -30.23 2.01
CA ALA A 5 -5.97 -28.85 2.42
C ALA A 5 -7.19 -28.46 3.28
N THR A 6 -6.95 -28.07 4.53
CA THR A 6 -7.97 -27.51 5.42
C THR A 6 -7.90 -26.00 5.34
N PHE A 7 -8.95 -25.36 4.84
CA PHE A 7 -9.04 -23.91 4.69
C PHE A 7 -9.54 -23.22 5.96
N THR A 8 -9.22 -21.94 6.12
CA THR A 8 -9.53 -21.12 7.30
C THR A 8 -10.89 -20.49 7.21
N ASN A 9 -11.29 -20.13 6.00
CA ASN A 9 -12.57 -19.53 5.72
C ASN A 9 -12.93 -19.76 4.24
N ARG A 10 -14.16 -19.38 3.89
CA ARG A 10 -14.71 -19.52 2.53
C ARG A 10 -13.94 -18.71 1.48
N LEU A 11 -13.29 -17.61 1.85
CA LEU A 11 -12.47 -16.83 0.94
C LEU A 11 -11.19 -17.61 0.58
N GLY A 12 -10.55 -18.24 1.57
CA GLY A 12 -9.42 -19.14 1.37
C GLY A 12 -9.75 -20.29 0.41
N GLU A 13 -10.91 -20.93 0.58
CA GLU A 13 -11.40 -21.97 -0.32
C GLU A 13 -11.57 -21.48 -1.77
N VAL A 14 -12.16 -20.30 -1.95
CA VAL A 14 -12.39 -19.71 -3.29
C VAL A 14 -11.06 -19.35 -3.96
N LEU A 15 -10.10 -18.83 -3.19
CA LEU A 15 -8.80 -18.44 -3.71
C LEU A 15 -7.84 -19.62 -3.86
N ALA A 16 -8.11 -20.76 -3.22
CA ALA A 16 -7.22 -21.92 -3.17
C ALA A 16 -6.64 -22.36 -4.52
N PRO A 17 -7.41 -22.44 -5.63
CA PRO A 17 -6.85 -22.85 -6.91
C PRO A 17 -5.77 -21.88 -7.42
N ILE A 18 -5.98 -20.58 -7.21
CA ILE A 18 -5.03 -19.54 -7.59
C ILE A 18 -3.81 -19.58 -6.65
N LEU A 19 -4.03 -19.72 -5.35
CA LEU A 19 -2.95 -19.77 -4.35
C LEU A 19 -2.04 -21.00 -4.56
N LEU A 20 -2.61 -22.17 -4.83
CA LEU A 20 -1.86 -23.39 -5.17
C LEU A 20 -1.06 -23.20 -6.45
N TRP A 21 -1.66 -22.65 -7.51
CA TRP A 21 -0.95 -22.39 -8.76
C TRP A 21 0.24 -21.45 -8.56
N ILE A 22 0.06 -20.34 -7.84
CA ILE A 22 1.13 -19.38 -7.53
C ILE A 22 2.27 -20.05 -6.72
N ARG A 23 1.91 -20.91 -5.76
CA ARG A 23 2.88 -21.68 -4.96
C ARG A 23 3.67 -22.65 -5.83
N ASP A 24 2.98 -23.41 -6.68
CA ASP A 24 3.56 -24.51 -7.45
C ASP A 24 4.51 -24.02 -8.56
N ILE A 25 4.29 -22.82 -9.12
CA ILE A 25 5.24 -22.21 -10.07
C ILE A 25 6.47 -21.58 -9.38
N GLY A 26 6.57 -21.66 -8.05
CA GLY A 26 7.66 -21.07 -7.30
C GLY A 26 7.68 -19.54 -7.34
N PHE A 27 6.52 -18.89 -7.51
CA PHE A 27 6.46 -17.43 -7.72
C PHE A 27 7.20 -16.64 -6.64
N PHE A 28 7.10 -17.06 -5.37
CA PHE A 28 7.68 -16.38 -4.21
C PHE A 28 9.18 -16.61 -4.00
N GLU A 29 9.86 -17.31 -4.92
CA GLU A 29 11.31 -17.30 -5.00
C GLU A 29 11.81 -15.87 -5.22
N TRP A 30 12.79 -15.44 -4.42
CA TRP A 30 13.19 -14.03 -4.36
C TRP A 30 13.63 -13.45 -5.70
N TYR A 31 14.29 -14.27 -6.52
CA TYR A 31 14.77 -13.92 -7.85
C TYR A 31 13.64 -13.92 -8.91
N ILE A 32 12.43 -14.37 -8.57
CA ILE A 32 11.24 -14.31 -9.43
C ILE A 32 10.33 -13.16 -9.00
N TYR A 33 9.87 -13.16 -7.74
CA TYR A 33 8.87 -12.18 -7.31
C TYR A 33 9.43 -10.76 -7.28
N VAL A 34 10.67 -10.54 -6.81
CA VAL A 34 11.21 -9.18 -6.69
C VAL A 34 11.31 -8.50 -8.06
N PRO A 35 11.89 -9.13 -9.10
CA PRO A 35 11.90 -8.53 -10.44
C PRO A 35 10.49 -8.32 -11.02
N VAL A 36 9.59 -9.30 -10.89
CA VAL A 36 8.23 -9.21 -11.45
C VAL A 36 7.44 -8.08 -10.79
N MET A 37 7.41 -8.01 -9.47
CA MET A 37 6.67 -6.97 -8.74
C MET A 37 7.29 -5.58 -8.90
N THR A 38 8.61 -5.50 -9.09
CA THR A 38 9.31 -4.26 -9.43
C THR A 38 8.94 -3.80 -10.84
N ALA A 39 8.91 -4.70 -11.83
CA ALA A 39 8.49 -4.38 -13.19
C ALA A 39 7.04 -3.88 -13.24
N LEU A 40 6.14 -4.51 -12.47
CA LEU A 40 4.76 -4.04 -12.31
C LEU A 40 4.69 -2.65 -11.65
N ALA A 41 5.50 -2.40 -10.60
CA ALA A 41 5.56 -1.09 -9.95
C ALA A 41 6.02 0.01 -10.91
N VAL A 42 7.05 -0.28 -11.72
CA VAL A 42 7.55 0.63 -12.77
C VAL A 42 6.46 0.88 -13.81
N GLY A 43 5.78 -0.15 -14.31
CA GLY A 43 4.70 0.00 -15.27
C GLY A 43 3.57 0.88 -14.75
N LEU A 44 3.11 0.64 -13.52
CA LEU A 44 2.09 1.43 -12.84
C LEU A 44 2.54 2.89 -12.66
N PHE A 45 3.79 3.10 -12.24
CA PHE A 45 4.36 4.43 -12.08
C PHE A 45 4.46 5.20 -13.41
N LEU A 46 4.87 4.56 -14.50
CA LEU A 46 4.94 5.21 -15.81
C LEU A 46 3.56 5.65 -16.30
N ILE A 47 2.52 4.84 -16.07
CA ILE A 47 1.13 5.20 -16.37
C ILE A 47 0.72 6.41 -15.52
N LEU A 48 0.99 6.38 -14.22
CA LEU A 48 0.67 7.48 -13.31
C LEU A 48 1.41 8.76 -13.69
N ALA A 49 2.71 8.70 -13.95
CA ALA A 49 3.55 9.83 -14.32
C ALA A 49 3.01 10.53 -15.58
N ARG A 50 2.72 9.77 -16.64
CA ARG A 50 2.09 10.31 -17.86
C ARG A 50 0.72 10.92 -17.59
N THR A 51 -0.06 10.34 -16.67
CA THR A 51 -1.36 10.87 -16.29
C THR A 51 -1.22 12.20 -15.54
N THR A 52 -0.25 12.30 -14.63
CA THR A 52 0.00 13.53 -13.84
C THR A 52 0.49 14.71 -14.69
N GLU A 53 1.19 14.43 -15.79
CA GLU A 53 1.56 15.44 -16.78
C GLU A 53 0.35 16.00 -17.53
N ARG A 54 -0.62 15.13 -17.84
CA ARG A 54 -1.83 15.50 -18.60
C ARG A 54 -2.89 16.19 -17.75
N ASN A 55 -3.04 15.79 -16.49
CA ASN A 55 -4.12 16.25 -15.62
C ASN A 55 -3.73 17.46 -14.74
N GLY A 56 -2.53 18.03 -14.94
CA GLY A 56 -2.08 19.23 -14.23
C GLY A 56 -1.78 19.02 -12.74
N THR A 57 -1.48 17.79 -12.29
CA THR A 57 -1.17 17.50 -10.87
C THR A 57 0.03 18.32 -10.37
N PHE A 58 1.00 18.64 -11.24
CA PHE A 58 2.17 19.43 -10.88
C PHE A 58 2.07 20.87 -11.41
N THR A 59 1.68 21.80 -10.53
CA THR A 59 1.84 23.25 -10.80
C THR A 59 3.25 23.74 -10.44
N ASP A 60 3.91 23.08 -9.47
CA ASP A 60 5.19 23.53 -8.91
C ASP A 60 6.34 22.62 -9.36
N ARG A 61 7.13 23.06 -10.37
CA ARG A 61 8.29 22.31 -10.91
C ARG A 61 9.34 21.87 -9.87
N PRO A 62 9.77 22.67 -8.88
CA PRO A 62 10.90 22.29 -8.02
C PRO A 62 10.58 21.14 -7.06
N ARG A 63 9.30 20.91 -6.74
CA ARG A 63 8.87 19.84 -5.83
C ARG A 63 8.41 18.58 -6.57
N ARG A 64 8.37 18.62 -7.90
CA ARG A 64 7.89 17.52 -8.75
C ARG A 64 8.66 16.23 -8.52
N ALA A 65 9.99 16.28 -8.40
CA ALA A 65 10.82 15.10 -8.20
C ALA A 65 10.50 14.38 -6.88
N ILE A 66 10.31 15.13 -5.79
CA ILE A 66 9.96 14.58 -4.47
C ILE A 66 8.61 13.85 -4.55
N TRP A 67 7.62 14.46 -5.20
CA TRP A 67 6.31 13.85 -5.37
C TRP A 67 6.33 12.61 -6.26
N LEU A 68 7.06 12.65 -7.37
CA LEU A 68 7.22 11.47 -8.22
C LEU A 68 7.91 10.32 -7.49
N ALA A 69 8.92 10.60 -6.66
CA ALA A 69 9.55 9.58 -5.83
C ALA A 69 8.55 8.99 -4.81
N ALA A 70 7.75 9.83 -4.16
CA ALA A 70 6.69 9.38 -3.25
C ALA A 70 5.62 8.53 -3.96
N TYR A 71 5.21 8.93 -5.16
CA TYR A 71 4.23 8.20 -5.95
C TYR A 71 4.78 6.87 -6.49
N PHE A 72 6.08 6.81 -6.82
CA PHE A 72 6.74 5.53 -7.09
C PHE A 72 6.71 4.62 -5.85
N GLY A 73 6.96 5.18 -4.66
CA GLY A 73 6.80 4.47 -3.39
C GLY A 73 5.39 3.88 -3.19
N LEU A 74 4.33 4.62 -3.53
CA LEU A 74 2.95 4.11 -3.51
C LEU A 74 2.72 2.98 -4.53
N CYS A 75 3.28 3.10 -5.75
CA CYS A 75 3.19 2.05 -6.76
C CYS A 75 3.90 0.77 -6.28
N PHE A 76 5.09 0.93 -5.69
CA PHE A 76 5.85 -0.18 -5.12
C PHE A 76 5.12 -0.82 -3.94
N LEU A 77 4.52 -0.03 -3.05
CA LEU A 77 3.71 -0.50 -1.94
C LEU A 77 2.48 -1.27 -2.42
N ALA A 78 1.78 -0.78 -3.45
CA ALA A 78 0.59 -1.44 -3.99
C ALA A 78 0.95 -2.82 -4.60
N THR A 79 2.03 -2.90 -5.38
CA THR A 79 2.41 -4.18 -5.99
C THR A 79 3.02 -5.13 -4.96
N ASN A 80 4.02 -4.71 -4.19
CA ASN A 80 4.68 -5.60 -3.24
C ASN A 80 3.77 -5.96 -2.07
N GLY A 81 2.90 -5.05 -1.61
CA GLY A 81 1.87 -5.35 -0.62
C GLY A 81 0.92 -6.44 -1.10
N LEU A 82 0.60 -6.48 -2.40
CA LEU A 82 -0.23 -7.54 -2.98
C LEU A 82 0.51 -8.89 -2.94
N ALA A 83 1.78 -8.92 -3.32
CA ALA A 83 2.58 -10.13 -3.23
C ALA A 83 2.68 -10.63 -1.78
N VAL A 84 2.94 -9.75 -0.81
CA VAL A 84 2.98 -10.12 0.61
C VAL A 84 1.63 -10.66 1.06
N GLY A 85 0.52 -10.00 0.73
CA GLY A 85 -0.82 -10.47 1.11
C GLY A 85 -1.17 -11.83 0.51
N LEU A 86 -0.80 -12.08 -0.75
CA LEU A 86 -0.97 -13.40 -1.36
C LEU A 86 -0.08 -14.47 -0.71
N LYS A 87 1.16 -14.11 -0.35
CA LYS A 87 2.07 -15.01 0.35
C LYS A 87 1.55 -15.38 1.73
N THR A 88 1.08 -14.41 2.51
CA THR A 88 0.51 -14.67 3.84
C THR A 88 -0.75 -15.51 3.72
N LEU A 89 -1.62 -15.26 2.74
CA LEU A 89 -2.77 -16.14 2.47
C LEU A 89 -2.35 -17.58 2.12
N ILE A 90 -1.32 -17.79 1.31
CA ILE A 90 -0.79 -19.15 1.05
C ILE A 90 -0.33 -19.80 2.34
N VAL A 91 0.44 -19.07 3.15
CA VAL A 91 0.98 -19.61 4.40
C VAL A 91 -0.16 -19.95 5.38
N GLU A 92 -1.12 -19.03 5.54
CA GLU A 92 -2.30 -19.18 6.41
C GLU A 92 -3.20 -20.35 5.99
N GLU A 93 -3.45 -20.49 4.69
CA GLU A 93 -4.45 -21.43 4.15
C GLU A 93 -3.87 -22.80 3.79
N LEU A 94 -2.58 -22.88 3.42
CA LEU A 94 -2.00 -24.07 2.78
C LEU A 94 -0.81 -24.67 3.55
N ASP A 95 -0.02 -23.86 4.26
CA ASP A 95 1.26 -24.32 4.80
C ASP A 95 1.29 -24.47 6.33
N TYR A 96 0.45 -23.76 7.09
CA TYR A 96 0.44 -23.88 8.56
C TYR A 96 -0.32 -25.10 9.09
N PRO A 97 0.32 -25.96 9.91
CA PRO A 97 -0.34 -27.10 10.54
C PRO A 97 -1.22 -26.70 11.74
N THR A 98 -0.92 -25.58 12.40
CA THR A 98 -1.66 -25.04 13.55
C THR A 98 -1.76 -23.52 13.44
N ARG A 99 -2.97 -22.97 13.55
CA ARG A 99 -3.24 -21.54 13.36
C ARG A 99 -3.18 -20.78 14.68
N VAL A 100 -2.50 -19.63 14.73
CA VAL A 100 -2.67 -18.68 15.84
C VAL A 100 -3.70 -17.60 15.51
N TRP A 101 -4.36 -17.08 16.54
CA TRP A 101 -5.61 -16.29 16.41
C TRP A 101 -5.47 -15.01 15.59
N PHE A 102 -4.28 -14.42 15.47
CA PHE A 102 -4.04 -13.18 14.72
C PHE A 102 -3.58 -13.42 13.26
N GLU A 103 -3.18 -14.64 12.91
CA GLU A 103 -2.64 -14.95 11.57
C GLU A 103 -3.67 -14.79 10.47
N ALA A 104 -4.93 -15.18 10.71
CA ALA A 104 -6.01 -15.03 9.73
C ALA A 104 -6.32 -13.58 9.32
N TYR A 105 -5.71 -12.59 9.99
CA TYR A 105 -5.85 -11.18 9.67
C TYR A 105 -4.65 -10.61 8.90
N LEU A 106 -3.54 -11.35 8.76
CA LEU A 106 -2.33 -10.84 8.10
C LEU A 106 -2.53 -10.67 6.59
N GLY A 107 -3.06 -11.68 5.90
CA GLY A 107 -3.49 -11.57 4.50
C GLY A 107 -4.45 -10.41 4.25
N PRO A 108 -5.62 -10.38 4.92
CA PRO A 108 -6.58 -9.29 4.80
C PRO A 108 -5.98 -7.89 5.09
N LEU A 109 -5.09 -7.77 6.07
CA LEU A 109 -4.42 -6.51 6.40
C LEU A 109 -3.55 -6.02 5.23
N HIS A 110 -2.76 -6.89 4.61
CA HIS A 110 -1.95 -6.50 3.45
C HIS A 110 -2.83 -6.13 2.25
N LEU A 111 -3.92 -6.85 2.01
CA LEU A 111 -4.89 -6.49 0.97
C LEU A 111 -5.58 -5.15 1.25
N TYR A 112 -5.85 -4.82 2.52
CA TYR A 112 -6.34 -3.51 2.91
C TYR A 112 -5.31 -2.40 2.61
N ILE A 113 -4.03 -2.61 2.93
CA ILE A 113 -2.94 -1.67 2.59
C ILE A 113 -2.87 -1.44 1.07
N VAL A 114 -2.99 -2.51 0.27
CA VAL A 114 -3.03 -2.42 -1.19
C VAL A 114 -4.23 -1.61 -1.66
N ALA A 115 -5.43 -1.86 -1.10
CA ALA A 115 -6.63 -1.11 -1.44
C ALA A 115 -6.49 0.38 -1.13
N VAL A 116 -5.90 0.73 0.01
CA VAL A 116 -5.58 2.12 0.38
C VAL A 116 -4.60 2.74 -0.62
N ALA A 117 -3.52 2.05 -0.96
CA ALA A 117 -2.54 2.54 -1.92
C ALA A 117 -3.15 2.75 -3.32
N LEU A 118 -3.94 1.81 -3.82
CA LEU A 118 -4.64 1.93 -5.11
C LEU A 118 -5.67 3.06 -5.10
N SER A 119 -6.42 3.23 -4.01
CA SER A 119 -7.36 4.34 -3.84
C SER A 119 -6.64 5.69 -3.93
N TYR A 120 -5.44 5.77 -3.36
CA TYR A 120 -4.64 6.98 -3.43
C TYR A 120 -4.09 7.23 -4.83
N LEU A 121 -3.57 6.19 -5.50
CA LEU A 121 -3.14 6.30 -6.90
C LEU A 121 -4.30 6.75 -7.81
N ALA A 122 -5.51 6.26 -7.56
CA ALA A 122 -6.70 6.69 -8.29
C ALA A 122 -7.03 8.17 -8.05
N LEU A 123 -6.90 8.69 -6.83
CA LEU A 123 -7.05 10.12 -6.54
C LEU A 123 -6.06 10.97 -7.32
N ILE A 124 -4.79 10.56 -7.34
CA ILE A 124 -3.72 11.26 -8.07
C ILE A 124 -4.01 11.25 -9.58
N ALA A 125 -4.43 10.10 -10.12
CA ALA A 125 -4.74 9.95 -11.54
C ALA A 125 -5.95 10.80 -11.98
N ARG A 126 -6.97 10.89 -11.12
CA ARG A 126 -8.21 11.61 -11.43
C ARG A 126 -8.09 13.12 -11.25
N ASN A 127 -7.27 13.58 -10.31
CA ASN A 127 -6.98 14.99 -10.00
C ASN A 127 -8.20 15.93 -10.10
N ARG A 128 -9.32 15.52 -9.49
CA ARG A 128 -10.58 16.27 -9.49
C ARG A 128 -11.24 16.17 -8.12
N THR A 129 -12.23 17.04 -7.89
CA THR A 129 -12.98 17.14 -6.63
C THR A 129 -14.43 16.73 -6.85
N ALA A 130 -14.68 15.42 -6.97
CA ALA A 130 -16.03 14.85 -6.97
C ALA A 130 -16.34 14.13 -5.65
N ALA A 131 -17.63 13.80 -5.40
CA ALA A 131 -18.06 13.07 -4.20
C ALA A 131 -17.30 11.74 -4.00
N LEU A 132 -17.03 11.01 -5.09
CA LEU A 132 -16.23 9.79 -5.05
C LEU A 132 -14.80 10.06 -4.55
N ASP A 133 -14.21 11.20 -4.92
CA ASP A 133 -12.84 11.54 -4.53
C ASP A 133 -12.78 11.89 -3.03
N TRP A 134 -13.84 12.49 -2.47
CA TRP A 134 -13.97 12.63 -1.02
C TRP A 134 -14.07 11.29 -0.30
N GLY A 135 -14.85 10.35 -0.84
CA GLY A 135 -14.97 8.99 -0.29
C GLY A 135 -13.62 8.26 -0.31
N LEU A 136 -12.90 8.32 -1.43
CA LEU A 136 -11.54 7.77 -1.54
C LEU A 136 -10.57 8.49 -0.59
N GLY A 137 -10.67 9.81 -0.47
CA GLY A 137 -9.84 10.62 0.44
C GLY A 137 -10.03 10.21 1.90
N LEU A 138 -11.27 10.01 2.33
CA LEU A 138 -11.59 9.50 3.67
C LEU A 138 -11.05 8.08 3.88
N PHE A 139 -11.23 7.19 2.90
CA PHE A 139 -10.71 5.83 2.96
C PHE A 139 -9.17 5.81 3.10
N VAL A 140 -8.47 6.64 2.33
CA VAL A 140 -7.01 6.80 2.45
C VAL A 140 -6.62 7.37 3.81
N GLN A 141 -7.37 8.34 4.35
CA GLN A 141 -7.11 8.91 5.67
C GLN A 141 -7.20 7.88 6.80
N LEU A 142 -8.21 6.99 6.76
CA LEU A 142 -8.32 5.89 7.72
C LEU A 142 -7.12 4.93 7.63
N GLY A 143 -6.66 4.64 6.40
CA GLY A 143 -5.44 3.87 6.17
C GLY A 143 -4.19 4.54 6.72
N LEU A 144 -4.02 5.84 6.49
CA LEU A 144 -2.89 6.62 7.01
C LEU A 144 -2.91 6.67 8.55
N LEU A 145 -4.08 6.86 9.17
CA LEU A 145 -4.23 6.86 10.63
C LEU A 145 -3.77 5.51 11.23
N ALA A 146 -4.24 4.39 10.67
CA ALA A 146 -3.80 3.07 11.09
C ALA A 146 -2.28 2.89 10.91
N GLY A 147 -1.73 3.36 9.77
CA GLY A 147 -0.30 3.36 9.51
C GLY A 147 0.50 4.17 10.55
N TYR A 148 0.01 5.36 10.92
CA TYR A 148 0.61 6.18 11.98
C TYR A 148 0.62 5.47 13.32
N SER A 149 -0.47 4.80 13.70
CA SER A 149 -0.51 4.02 14.94
C SER A 149 0.59 2.96 14.97
N VAL A 150 0.81 2.26 13.84
CA VAL A 150 1.92 1.31 13.71
C VAL A 150 3.26 2.03 13.80
N GLY A 151 3.49 3.09 13.01
CA GLY A 151 4.77 3.81 13.01
C GLY A 151 5.15 4.37 14.38
N VAL A 152 4.19 4.93 15.12
CA VAL A 152 4.37 5.43 16.49
C VAL A 152 4.62 4.27 17.45
N TYR A 153 3.85 3.18 17.37
CA TYR A 153 4.10 2.00 18.20
C TYR A 153 5.54 1.50 18.03
N ARG A 154 6.01 1.35 16.79
CA ARG A 154 7.37 0.89 16.50
C ARG A 154 8.42 1.86 17.04
N LEU A 155 8.22 3.17 16.86
CA LEU A 155 9.13 4.19 17.38
C LEU A 155 9.25 4.15 18.91
N LEU A 156 8.15 3.87 19.62
CA LEU A 156 8.11 3.88 21.08
C LEU A 156 8.55 2.55 21.72
N ASN A 157 8.41 1.43 21.00
CA ASN A 157 8.58 0.09 21.57
C ASN A 157 9.72 -0.72 20.96
N GLU A 158 10.25 -0.34 19.79
CA GLU A 158 11.36 -1.05 19.14
C GLU A 158 12.70 -0.31 19.32
N PRO A 159 13.81 -1.03 19.48
CA PRO A 159 15.12 -0.41 19.66
C PRO A 159 15.59 0.33 18.40
N MET A 160 16.22 1.49 18.62
CA MET A 160 16.79 2.31 17.57
C MET A 160 18.19 1.80 17.20
N SER A 161 18.30 1.04 16.12
CA SER A 161 19.58 0.53 15.61
C SER A 161 19.76 0.84 14.14
N LEU A 162 20.89 1.46 13.79
CA LEU A 162 21.31 1.64 12.40
C LEU A 162 21.82 0.34 11.76
N ALA A 163 22.25 -0.63 12.59
CA ALA A 163 22.76 -1.92 12.12
C ALA A 163 21.64 -2.92 11.77
N ALA A 164 20.43 -2.67 12.26
CA ALA A 164 19.23 -3.47 11.97
C ALA A 164 18.09 -2.52 11.57
N PRO A 165 18.06 -2.05 10.30
CA PRO A 165 17.08 -1.06 9.83
C PRO A 165 15.61 -1.55 9.88
N THR A 166 15.39 -2.80 10.23
CA THR A 166 14.07 -3.40 10.47
C THR A 166 13.48 -3.04 11.84
N MET A 167 14.15 -2.27 12.69
CA MET A 167 13.65 -1.86 14.02
C MET A 167 13.27 -0.36 14.03
N GLY A 168 13.09 0.28 15.19
CA GLY A 168 12.34 1.55 15.39
C GLY A 168 12.59 2.70 14.41
N LEU A 169 13.74 2.73 13.72
CA LEU A 169 14.04 3.60 12.57
C LEU A 169 12.99 3.51 11.45
N SER A 170 12.47 2.31 11.17
CA SER A 170 11.39 2.11 10.21
C SER A 170 10.11 2.86 10.60
N GLY A 171 9.84 3.01 11.90
CA GLY A 171 8.75 3.82 12.42
C GLY A 171 8.88 5.31 12.06
N ILE A 172 10.10 5.86 12.12
CA ILE A 172 10.38 7.24 11.67
C ILE A 172 10.11 7.40 10.18
N ILE A 173 10.62 6.47 9.37
CA ILE A 173 10.46 6.50 7.91
C ILE A 173 8.97 6.43 7.55
N MET A 174 8.22 5.55 8.21
CA MET A 174 6.76 5.43 8.04
C MET A 174 6.05 6.73 8.39
N CYS A 175 6.30 7.30 9.57
CA CYS A 175 5.67 8.55 10.00
C CYS A 175 5.98 9.72 9.06
N ALA A 176 7.22 9.83 8.56
CA ALA A 176 7.62 10.85 7.60
C ALA A 176 6.91 10.67 6.24
N ALA A 177 6.83 9.44 5.73
CA ALA A 177 6.10 9.14 4.49
C ALA A 177 4.61 9.44 4.63
N PHE A 178 3.98 9.05 5.74
CA PHE A 178 2.57 9.34 5.99
C PHE A 178 2.31 10.85 6.16
N ALA A 179 3.26 11.61 6.69
CA ALA A 179 3.13 13.07 6.79
C ALA A 179 3.13 13.73 5.41
N LEU A 180 4.01 13.24 4.52
CA LEU A 180 4.06 13.68 3.14
C LEU A 180 2.73 13.39 2.42
N TYR A 181 2.19 12.19 2.60
CA TYR A 181 0.91 11.78 2.04
C TYR A 181 -0.27 12.57 2.60
N ASN A 182 -0.29 12.86 3.90
CA ASN A 182 -1.31 13.72 4.50
C ASN A 182 -1.26 15.14 3.96
N PHE A 183 -0.06 15.68 3.77
CA PHE A 183 0.12 17.01 3.20
C PHE A 183 -0.40 17.10 1.75
N ASP A 184 -0.21 16.06 0.93
CA ASP A 184 -0.78 16.00 -0.42
C ASP A 184 -2.32 15.95 -0.40
N LEU A 185 -2.93 15.14 0.46
CA LEU A 185 -4.39 15.12 0.64
C LEU A 185 -4.93 16.47 1.11
N TYR A 186 -4.27 17.12 2.06
CA TYR A 186 -4.62 18.48 2.51
C TYR A 186 -4.59 19.48 1.35
N ARG A 187 -3.53 19.45 0.52
CA ARG A 187 -3.41 20.30 -0.67
C ARG A 187 -4.51 20.05 -1.70
N ARG A 188 -5.02 18.82 -1.81
CA ARG A 188 -6.07 18.43 -2.75
C ARG A 188 -7.46 18.86 -2.29
N PHE A 189 -7.78 18.65 -1.02
CA PHE A 189 -9.16 18.79 -0.53
C PHE A 189 -9.43 20.06 0.27
N VAL A 190 -8.43 20.58 1.00
CA VAL A 190 -8.65 21.66 1.98
C VAL A 190 -8.10 22.99 1.49
N ALA A 191 -6.87 23.02 0.99
CA ALA A 191 -6.22 24.26 0.52
C ALA A 191 -6.93 24.98 -0.67
N PRO A 192 -7.65 24.28 -1.56
CA PRO A 192 -8.46 24.94 -2.59
C PRO A 192 -9.79 25.48 -2.03
N ALA A 193 -10.43 24.73 -1.12
CA ALA A 193 -11.70 25.14 -0.52
C ALA A 193 -11.56 26.39 0.35
N SER A 194 -10.46 26.50 1.11
CA SER A 194 -10.18 27.69 1.94
C SER A 194 -9.95 28.96 1.12
N ARG A 195 -9.36 28.85 -0.08
CA ARG A 195 -9.17 29.99 -0.99
C ARG A 195 -10.47 30.47 -1.63
N LEU A 196 -11.39 29.55 -1.92
CA LEU A 196 -12.72 29.91 -2.43
C LEU A 196 -13.57 30.61 -1.36
N ALA A 197 -13.48 30.16 -0.10
CA ALA A 197 -14.20 30.77 1.03
C ALA A 197 -13.67 32.16 1.44
N GLN A 198 -12.46 32.55 1.00
CA GLN A 198 -11.88 33.88 1.28
C GLN A 198 -12.19 34.92 0.20
N HIS A 199 -12.75 34.50 -0.94
CA HIS A 199 -13.01 35.36 -2.11
C HIS A 199 -14.46 35.34 -2.59
N GLY A 200 -15.37 34.68 -1.88
CA GLY A 200 -16.82 34.73 -2.08
C GLY A 200 -17.49 35.36 -0.87
#